data_AF-A0A1Y0MZ03-F1
#
_entry.id   AF-A0A1Y0MZ03-F1
#
_cell.length_a   1.000
_cell.length_b   1.000
_cell.length_c   1.000
_cell.angle_alpha   90.00
_cell.angle_beta   90.00
_cell.angle_gamma   90.00
#
_symmetry.space_group_name_H-M   'P 1'
#
loop_
_entity.id
_entity.type
_entity.pdbx_description
1 polymer ?
#
loop_
_entity_poly.entity_id
_entity_poly.type
_entity_poly.pdbx_seq_one_letter_code
_entity_poly.pdbx_strand_id
1 'polypeptide(L)'
;MIVRVDESDAQELTEIALKSKSFWGYSNELLESWRNNLTVTSAMISNCAIFKFLVDDRITGFYILNPPKKKSIELEMLFVLPEFIDKGIGKQLLLHSFDKALKLNVNSMTLLADPNAVPFYKSRGFYEIDKKESAILGRFLPVLKKDLKQ
;
A
#
# COMPACT_ATOMS: atom_id res chain seq x y z
N MET A 1 8.50 15.13 -0.41
CA MET A 1 8.97 14.67 0.91
C MET A 1 7.97 13.71 1.53
N ILE A 2 8.38 12.81 2.44
CA ILE A 2 7.47 11.89 3.13
C ILE A 2 7.13 12.45 4.51
N VAL A 3 5.83 12.57 4.81
CA VAL A 3 5.33 13.10 6.10
C VAL A 3 4.20 12.22 6.63
N ARG A 4 3.89 12.35 7.93
CA ARG A 4 2.73 11.68 8.53
C ARG A 4 1.45 12.30 8.00
N VAL A 5 0.38 11.51 7.92
CA VAL A 5 -0.95 11.99 7.53
C VAL A 5 -1.69 12.61 8.72
N ASP A 6 -2.65 13.46 8.37
CA ASP A 6 -3.64 14.07 9.26
C ASP A 6 -5.01 13.45 9.01
N GLU A 7 -5.94 13.57 9.95
CA GLU A 7 -7.30 13.00 9.79
C GLU A 7 -8.05 13.56 8.58
N SER A 8 -7.79 14.81 8.22
CA SER A 8 -8.36 15.47 7.04
C SER A 8 -7.91 14.85 5.71
N ASP A 9 -6.80 14.10 5.68
CA ASP A 9 -6.29 13.51 4.44
C ASP A 9 -7.10 12.28 4.00
N ALA A 10 -7.93 11.69 4.86
CA ALA A 10 -8.57 10.39 4.62
C ALA A 10 -9.27 10.29 3.26
N GLN A 11 -10.00 11.35 2.91
CA GLN A 11 -10.72 11.44 1.64
C GLN A 11 -9.75 11.49 0.45
N GLU A 12 -8.70 12.31 0.53
CA GLU A 12 -7.71 12.43 -0.55
C GLU A 12 -6.93 11.12 -0.75
N LEU A 13 -6.56 10.43 0.33
CA LEU A 13 -5.90 9.11 0.25
C LEU A 13 -6.80 8.07 -0.44
N THR A 14 -8.09 8.07 -0.11
CA THR A 14 -9.08 7.20 -0.76
C THR A 14 -9.17 7.46 -2.27
N GLU A 15 -9.22 8.73 -2.67
CA GLU A 15 -9.24 9.13 -4.08
C GLU A 15 -7.96 8.72 -4.81
N ILE A 16 -6.79 8.82 -4.16
CA ILE A 16 -5.52 8.34 -4.72
C ILE A 16 -5.56 6.82 -4.93
N ALA A 17 -6.06 6.05 -3.97
CA ALA A 17 -6.16 4.59 -4.08
C ALA A 17 -7.02 4.18 -5.27
N LEU A 18 -8.19 4.81 -5.43
CA LEU A 18 -9.11 4.57 -6.55
C LEU A 18 -8.48 4.92 -7.90
N LYS A 19 -7.90 6.12 -8.02
CA LYS A 19 -7.21 6.57 -9.26
C LYS A 19 -6.00 5.72 -9.61
N SER A 20 -5.23 5.30 -8.61
CA SER A 20 -4.08 4.41 -8.80
C SER A 20 -4.52 3.03 -9.28
N LYS A 21 -5.65 2.52 -8.79
CA LYS A 21 -6.23 1.25 -9.26
C LYS A 21 -6.80 1.34 -10.67
N SER A 22 -7.47 2.45 -11.02
CA SER A 22 -8.06 2.62 -12.36
C SER A 22 -7.02 2.65 -13.48
N PHE A 23 -5.77 3.03 -13.18
CA PHE A 23 -4.65 2.98 -14.12
C PHE A 23 -4.40 1.60 -14.72
N TRP A 24 -4.75 0.53 -14.01
CA TRP A 24 -4.57 -0.85 -14.48
C TRP A 24 -5.66 -1.35 -15.44
N GLY A 25 -6.61 -0.49 -15.83
CA GLY A 25 -7.65 -0.82 -16.81
C GLY A 25 -8.82 -1.65 -16.26
N TYR A 26 -9.03 -1.66 -14.94
CA TYR A 26 -10.21 -2.29 -14.33
C TYR A 26 -11.49 -1.52 -14.70
N SER A 27 -12.61 -2.24 -14.86
CA SER A 27 -13.91 -1.62 -15.13
C SER A 27 -14.37 -0.76 -13.95
N ASN A 28 -15.19 0.26 -14.25
CA ASN A 28 -15.76 1.11 -13.21
C ASN A 28 -16.58 0.31 -12.20
N GLU A 29 -17.33 -0.71 -12.64
CA GLU A 29 -18.11 -1.61 -11.78
C GLU A 29 -17.23 -2.34 -10.76
N LEU A 30 -16.06 -2.82 -11.18
CA LEU A 30 -15.10 -3.47 -10.28
C LEU A 30 -14.50 -2.46 -9.29
N LEU A 31 -14.12 -1.28 -9.76
CA LEU A 31 -13.58 -0.22 -8.91
C LEU A 31 -14.61 0.22 -7.85
N GLU A 32 -15.87 0.37 -8.22
CA GLU A 32 -16.96 0.66 -7.28
C GLU A 32 -17.17 -0.48 -6.28
N SER A 33 -17.08 -1.74 -6.71
CA SER A 33 -17.18 -2.89 -5.78
C SER A 33 -16.05 -2.91 -4.74
N TRP A 34 -14.88 -2.34 -5.08
CA TRP A 34 -13.73 -2.24 -4.17
C TRP A 34 -13.66 -0.91 -3.41
N ARG A 35 -14.57 0.04 -3.66
CA ARG A 35 -14.54 1.36 -3.03
C ARG A 35 -14.43 1.23 -1.52
N ASN A 36 -15.26 0.40 -0.91
CA ASN A 36 -15.23 0.16 0.54
C ASN A 36 -13.89 -0.42 1.03
N ASN A 37 -13.22 -1.26 0.24
CA ASN A 37 -11.92 -1.81 0.58
C ASN A 37 -10.76 -0.83 0.37
N LEU A 38 -10.95 0.17 -0.50
CA LEU A 38 -9.95 1.20 -0.81
C LEU A 38 -10.15 2.48 0.00
N THR A 39 -11.26 2.61 0.72
CA THR A 39 -11.54 3.73 1.62
C THR A 39 -10.60 3.71 2.81
N VAL A 40 -9.82 4.77 2.96
CA VAL A 40 -9.04 5.04 4.18
C VAL A 40 -9.99 5.60 5.23
N THR A 41 -10.20 4.83 6.29
CA THR A 41 -11.13 5.21 7.37
C THR A 41 -10.41 5.95 8.50
N SER A 42 -11.15 6.77 9.27
CA SER A 42 -10.61 7.39 10.49
C SER A 42 -10.03 6.37 11.46
N ALA A 43 -10.65 5.18 11.56
CA ALA A 43 -10.13 4.08 12.37
C ALA A 43 -8.74 3.61 11.90
N MET A 44 -8.48 3.58 10.59
CA MET A 44 -7.14 3.28 10.07
C MET A 44 -6.16 4.40 10.43
N ILE A 45 -6.56 5.67 10.32
CA ILE A 45 -5.70 6.81 10.67
C ILE A 45 -5.30 6.77 12.15
N SER A 46 -6.22 6.42 13.05
CA SER A 46 -5.93 6.34 14.48
C SER A 46 -5.09 5.12 14.86
N ASN A 47 -5.27 3.97 14.19
CA ASN A 47 -4.67 2.70 14.60
C ASN A 47 -3.42 2.31 13.80
N CYS A 48 -3.25 2.81 12.57
CA CYS A 48 -2.17 2.41 11.67
C CYS A 48 -1.09 3.49 11.56
N ALA A 49 0.10 3.08 11.13
CA ALA A 49 1.17 4.02 10.79
C ALA A 49 1.04 4.39 9.30
N ILE A 50 0.53 5.59 9.04
CA ILE A 50 0.24 6.09 7.69
C ILE A 50 1.12 7.29 7.34
N PHE A 51 1.70 7.26 6.14
CA PHE A 51 2.57 8.32 5.63
C PHE A 51 2.21 8.68 4.19
N LYS A 52 2.28 9.97 3.87
CA LYS A 52 2.03 10.55 2.55
C LYS A 52 3.32 11.09 1.92
N PHE A 53 3.39 11.04 0.59
CA PHE A 53 4.43 11.69 -0.22
C PHE A 53 3.88 12.99 -0.80
N LEU A 54 4.56 14.10 -0.53
CA LEU A 54 4.23 15.42 -1.05
C LEU A 54 5.18 15.83 -2.18
N VAL A 55 4.60 16.36 -3.26
CA VAL A 55 5.29 17.11 -4.32
C VAL A 55 4.52 18.41 -4.51
N ASP A 56 5.18 19.56 -4.34
CA ASP A 56 4.57 20.89 -4.47
C ASP A 56 3.23 21.01 -3.71
N ASP A 57 3.24 20.61 -2.43
CA ASP A 57 2.08 20.57 -1.51
C ASP A 57 0.92 19.64 -1.90
N ARG A 58 1.07 18.86 -2.97
CA ARG A 58 0.10 17.85 -3.40
C ARG A 58 0.45 16.47 -2.89
N ILE A 59 -0.54 15.71 -2.41
CA ILE A 59 -0.35 14.29 -2.07
C ILE A 59 -0.25 13.47 -3.36
N THR A 60 0.91 12.89 -3.60
CA THR A 60 1.16 12.10 -4.83
C THR A 60 1.14 10.60 -4.60
N GLY A 61 1.16 10.17 -3.35
CA GLY A 61 1.11 8.77 -2.96
C GLY A 61 1.19 8.60 -1.46
N PHE A 62 0.91 7.40 -0.97
CA PHE A 62 0.92 7.10 0.45
C PHE A 62 1.14 5.60 0.69
N TYR A 63 1.38 5.25 1.94
CA TYR A 63 1.28 3.87 2.39
C TYR A 63 0.67 3.77 3.79
N ILE A 64 0.15 2.59 4.11
CA ILE A 64 -0.43 2.23 5.41
C ILE A 64 0.27 0.97 5.93
N LEU A 65 0.82 1.06 7.14
CA LEU A 65 1.31 -0.10 7.88
C LEU A 65 0.35 -0.41 9.03
N ASN A 66 -0.16 -1.65 9.05
CA ASN A 66 -0.96 -2.15 10.16
C ASN A 66 -0.11 -2.27 11.44
N PRO A 67 -0.73 -2.30 12.63
CA PRO A 67 -0.03 -2.65 13.85
C PRO A 67 0.75 -3.97 13.71
N PRO A 68 2.01 -4.03 14.17
CA PRO A 68 2.79 -5.26 14.18
C PRO A 68 2.04 -6.43 14.83
N LYS A 69 2.12 -7.61 14.23
CA LYS A 69 1.65 -8.87 14.81
C LYS A 69 2.85 -9.79 14.98
N LYS A 70 3.19 -10.12 16.24
CA LYS A 70 4.41 -10.86 16.60
C LYS A 70 5.66 -10.15 16.05
N LYS A 71 6.37 -10.77 15.10
CA LYS A 71 7.57 -10.24 14.44
C LYS A 71 7.35 -9.87 12.98
N SER A 72 6.09 -9.77 12.54
CA SER A 72 5.73 -9.36 11.17
C SER A 72 4.87 -8.10 11.21
N ILE A 73 4.94 -7.32 10.15
CA ILE A 73 4.04 -6.20 9.89
C ILE A 73 3.41 -6.33 8.50
N GLU A 74 2.22 -5.80 8.33
CA GLU A 74 1.53 -5.82 7.04
C GLU A 74 1.54 -4.43 6.43
N LEU A 75 1.98 -4.36 5.17
CA LEU A 75 1.79 -3.21 4.30
C LEU A 75 0.41 -3.33 3.65
N GLU A 76 -0.58 -2.72 4.30
CA GLU A 76 -1.99 -2.78 3.93
C GLU A 76 -2.25 -2.10 2.58
N MET A 77 -1.69 -0.90 2.41
CA MET A 77 -1.82 -0.12 1.18
C MET A 77 -0.51 0.55 0.82
N LEU A 78 -0.22 0.61 -0.47
CA LEU A 78 0.79 1.48 -1.06
C LEU A 78 0.28 1.90 -2.44
N PHE A 79 -0.03 3.20 -2.59
CA PHE A 79 -0.57 3.75 -3.81
C PHE A 79 0.17 5.02 -4.22
N VAL A 80 0.26 5.22 -5.52
CA VAL A 80 0.85 6.41 -6.15
C VAL A 80 -0.10 6.86 -7.26
N LEU A 81 -0.32 8.16 -7.37
CA LEU A 81 -1.11 8.73 -8.44
C LEU A 81 -0.54 8.33 -9.82
N PRO A 82 -1.39 8.03 -10.82
CA PRO A 82 -0.95 7.55 -12.13
C PRO A 82 0.08 8.44 -12.82
N GLU A 83 -0.11 9.75 -12.76
CA GLU A 83 0.80 10.78 -13.31
C GLU A 83 2.19 10.82 -12.62
N PHE A 84 2.35 10.09 -11.52
CA PHE A 84 3.58 9.97 -10.73
C PHE A 84 4.17 8.55 -10.70
N ILE A 85 3.56 7.60 -11.43
CA ILE A 85 4.11 6.26 -11.63
C ILE A 85 5.42 6.36 -12.42
N ASP A 86 6.35 5.43 -12.16
CA ASP A 86 7.71 5.37 -12.71
C ASP A 86 8.63 6.56 -12.43
N LYS A 87 8.21 7.50 -11.56
CA LYS A 87 9.06 8.60 -11.05
C LYS A 87 9.83 8.24 -9.77
N GLY A 88 9.84 6.96 -9.39
CA GLY A 88 10.53 6.47 -8.19
C GLY A 88 9.84 6.76 -6.85
N ILE A 89 8.65 7.37 -6.84
CA ILE A 89 7.90 7.68 -5.61
C ILE A 89 7.49 6.40 -4.86
N GLY A 90 6.95 5.40 -5.58
CA GLY A 90 6.58 4.12 -4.96
C GLY A 90 7.77 3.40 -4.31
N LYS A 91 8.96 3.50 -4.92
CA LYS A 91 10.21 2.99 -4.32
C LYS A 91 10.54 3.72 -3.03
N GLN A 92 10.46 5.05 -3.01
CA GLN A 92 10.77 5.85 -1.81
C GLN A 92 9.80 5.55 -0.66
N LEU A 93 8.50 5.48 -0.96
CA LEU A 93 7.46 5.09 0.01
C LEU A 93 7.72 3.70 0.60
N LEU A 94 8.05 2.73 -0.25
CA LEU A 94 8.34 1.36 0.19
C LEU A 94 9.62 1.27 1.05
N LEU A 95 10.69 1.96 0.67
CA LEU A 95 11.91 1.98 1.47
C LEU A 95 11.67 2.63 2.84
N HIS A 96 10.93 3.74 2.85
CA HIS A 96 10.55 4.40 4.10
C HIS A 96 9.67 3.49 4.98
N SER A 97 8.79 2.67 4.38
CA SER A 97 7.98 1.71 5.15
C SER A 97 8.84 0.61 5.80
N PHE A 98 9.94 0.17 5.15
CA PHE A 98 10.91 -0.73 5.75
C PHE A 98 11.61 -0.11 6.96
N ASP A 99 12.04 1.14 6.84
CA ASP A 99 12.70 1.85 7.95
C ASP A 99 11.76 2.01 9.16
N LYS A 100 10.48 2.28 8.92
CA LYS A 100 9.47 2.32 9.98
C LYS A 100 9.21 0.95 10.58
N ALA A 101 9.13 -0.09 9.76
CA ALA A 101 8.98 -1.46 10.23
C ALA A 101 10.15 -1.88 11.14
N LEU A 102 11.40 -1.67 10.71
CA LEU A 102 12.59 -2.01 11.50
C LEU A 102 12.60 -1.33 12.88
N LYS A 103 12.16 -0.07 12.96
CA LYS A 103 12.01 0.66 14.24
C LYS A 103 10.95 0.08 15.18
N LEU A 104 10.05 -0.76 14.67
CA LEU A 104 9.04 -1.49 15.44
C LEU A 104 9.51 -2.90 15.85
N ASN A 105 10.80 -3.23 15.68
CA ASN A 105 11.39 -4.52 16.06
C ASN A 105 10.76 -5.75 15.38
N VAL A 106 10.23 -5.58 14.16
CA VAL A 106 9.77 -6.68 13.30
C VAL A 106 10.91 -7.13 12.37
N ASN A 107 10.84 -8.39 11.91
CA ASN A 107 11.85 -9.00 11.03
C ASN A 107 11.29 -9.36 9.64
N SER A 108 10.02 -9.07 9.39
CA SER A 108 9.39 -9.34 8.10
C SER A 108 8.22 -8.41 7.83
N MET A 109 7.94 -8.22 6.54
CA MET A 109 6.81 -7.47 6.02
C MET A 109 6.02 -8.34 5.05
N THR A 110 4.71 -8.33 5.17
CA THR A 110 3.79 -9.00 4.25
C THR A 110 2.89 -7.99 3.54
N LEU A 111 2.37 -8.36 2.38
CA LEU A 111 1.35 -7.60 1.67
C LEU A 111 0.50 -8.50 0.78
N LEU A 112 -0.74 -8.07 0.53
CA LEU A 112 -1.60 -8.66 -0.49
C LEU A 112 -1.43 -7.87 -1.79
N ALA A 113 -0.76 -8.44 -2.78
CA ALA A 113 -0.41 -7.72 -4.00
C ALA A 113 -1.53 -7.73 -5.04
N ASP A 114 -1.69 -6.61 -5.73
CA ASP A 114 -2.28 -6.63 -7.06
C ASP A 114 -1.37 -7.40 -8.02
N PRO A 115 -1.89 -8.30 -8.88
CA PRO A 115 -1.09 -9.03 -9.87
C PRO A 115 -0.19 -8.12 -10.71
N ASN A 116 -0.67 -6.93 -11.08
CA ASN A 116 0.09 -5.96 -11.87
C ASN A 116 1.26 -5.35 -11.09
N ALA A 117 1.18 -5.29 -9.77
CA ALA A 117 2.23 -4.76 -8.91
C ALA A 117 3.24 -5.82 -8.44
N VAL A 118 3.00 -7.10 -8.71
CA VAL A 118 3.91 -8.19 -8.31
C VAL A 118 5.35 -7.99 -8.82
N PRO A 119 5.60 -7.61 -10.10
CA PRO A 119 6.96 -7.36 -10.57
C PRO A 119 7.67 -6.25 -9.78
N PHE A 120 6.95 -5.18 -9.43
CA PHE A 120 7.47 -4.09 -8.60
C PHE A 120 7.93 -4.62 -7.24
N TYR A 121 7.11 -5.39 -6.54
CA TYR A 121 7.47 -5.93 -5.22
C TYR A 121 8.58 -6.99 -5.31
N LYS A 122 8.54 -7.90 -6.29
CA LYS A 122 9.60 -8.91 -6.49
C LYS A 122 10.96 -8.26 -6.74
N SER A 123 11.02 -7.17 -7.51
CA SER A 123 12.25 -6.38 -7.71
C SER A 123 12.85 -5.79 -6.41
N ARG A 124 12.07 -5.77 -5.32
CA ARG A 124 12.46 -5.26 -4.00
C ARG A 124 12.71 -6.39 -2.99
N GLY A 125 12.82 -7.63 -3.48
CA GLY A 125 13.13 -8.80 -2.69
C GLY A 125 11.95 -9.33 -1.90
N PHE A 126 10.71 -9.04 -2.34
CA PHE A 126 9.55 -9.81 -1.91
C PHE A 126 9.49 -11.14 -2.67
N TYR A 127 9.05 -12.18 -1.99
CA TYR A 127 8.75 -13.49 -2.56
C TYR A 127 7.31 -13.90 -2.21
N GLU A 128 6.70 -14.72 -3.03
CA GLU A 128 5.34 -15.20 -2.82
C GLU A 128 5.33 -16.31 -1.77
N ILE A 129 4.40 -16.25 -0.83
CA ILE A 129 4.25 -17.25 0.25
C ILE A 129 2.90 -17.94 0.25
N ASP A 130 1.88 -17.30 -0.33
CA ASP A 130 0.50 -17.79 -0.35
C ASP A 130 -0.31 -17.03 -1.41
N LYS A 131 -1.58 -17.37 -1.56
CA LYS A 131 -2.57 -16.65 -2.36
C LYS A 131 -3.91 -16.61 -1.64
N LYS A 132 -4.59 -15.48 -1.71
CA LYS A 132 -5.92 -15.28 -1.12
C LYS A 132 -6.95 -15.06 -2.22
N GLU A 133 -8.10 -15.70 -2.12
CA GLU A 133 -9.21 -15.39 -3.02
C GLU A 133 -9.68 -13.94 -2.80
N SER A 134 -9.87 -13.22 -3.90
CA SER A 134 -10.34 -11.84 -3.90
C SER A 134 -11.87 -11.79 -3.83
N ALA A 135 -12.43 -10.58 -3.77
CA ALA A 135 -13.88 -10.39 -3.90
C ALA A 135 -14.44 -10.85 -5.26
N ILE A 136 -13.59 -10.95 -6.29
CA ILE A 136 -13.96 -11.57 -7.57
C ILE A 136 -13.78 -13.08 -7.43
N LEU A 137 -14.89 -13.82 -7.58
CA LEU A 137 -14.93 -15.28 -7.53
C LEU A 137 -13.91 -15.90 -8.50
N GLY A 138 -13.08 -16.82 -7.99
CA GLY A 138 -12.06 -17.51 -8.79
C GLY A 138 -10.80 -16.69 -9.10
N ARG A 139 -10.74 -15.41 -8.68
CA ARG A 139 -9.52 -14.60 -8.78
C ARG A 139 -8.74 -14.65 -7.47
N PHE A 140 -7.47 -15.02 -7.55
CA PHE A 140 -6.55 -15.07 -6.42
C PHE A 140 -5.54 -13.91 -6.48
N LEU A 141 -5.28 -13.31 -5.32
CA LEU A 141 -4.27 -12.29 -5.12
C LEU A 141 -3.07 -12.90 -4.39
N PRO A 142 -1.84 -12.72 -4.89
CA PRO A 142 -0.65 -13.26 -4.24
C PRO A 142 -0.37 -12.53 -2.93
N VAL A 143 -0.08 -13.32 -1.90
CA VAL A 143 0.47 -12.82 -0.63
C VAL A 143 1.99 -12.86 -0.76
N LEU A 144 2.59 -11.68 -0.66
CA LEU A 144 4.04 -11.53 -0.76
C LEU A 144 4.63 -11.26 0.62
N LYS A 145 5.84 -11.76 0.84
CA LYS A 145 6.63 -11.54 2.05
C LYS A 145 8.03 -11.06 1.70
N LYS A 146 8.58 -10.19 2.54
CA LYS A 146 9.99 -9.81 2.56
C LYS A 146 10.53 -9.98 3.96
N ASP A 147 11.69 -10.61 4.09
CA ASP A 147 12.44 -10.59 5.34
C ASP A 147 13.21 -9.27 5.45
N LEU A 148 13.05 -8.61 6.59
CA LEU A 148 13.70 -7.36 6.96
C LEU A 148 14.88 -7.71 7.87
N LYS A 149 16.09 -7.66 7.32
CA LYS A 149 17.31 -7.83 8.10
C LYS A 149 17.58 -6.53 8.86
N GLN A 150 17.89 -6.65 10.16
CA GLN A 150 18.48 -5.56 10.94
C GLN A 150 19.94 -5.37 10.52
#